data_AF-A0A8B6C0V1-F1
#
_entry.id   AF-A0A8B6C0V1-F1
#
_cell.length_a   1.000
_cell.length_b   1.000
_cell.length_c   1.000
_cell.angle_alpha   90.00
_cell.angle_beta   90.00
_cell.angle_gamma   90.00
#
_symmetry.space_group_name_H-M   'P 1'
#
loop_
_entity.id
_entity.type
_entity.pdbx_description
1 polymer ?
#
loop_
_entity_poly.entity_id
_entity_poly.type
_entity_poly.pdbx_seq_one_letter_code
_entity_poly.pdbx_strand_id
1 'polypeptide(L)'
;MEDYPAQYARKEVPFYIEPSKGIGKACMDSLVQLPRILCQEEKEAFSKTTDGTDLDLITKLHNVSVYTKSLCHITEVMSGPLIQALENRLETNRSRIQTLQARKLDIEKQLKEIDNS
;
A
#
# COMPACT_ATOMS: atom_id res chain seq x y z
N MET A 1 -38.93 -7.91 28.56
CA MET A 1 -38.22 -7.29 27.43
C MET A 1 -38.06 -8.40 26.42
N GLU A 2 -38.92 -8.41 25.39
CA GLU A 2 -38.98 -9.50 24.40
C GLU A 2 -37.69 -9.54 23.57
N ASP A 3 -37.08 -10.71 23.54
CA ASP A 3 -35.90 -11.04 22.74
C ASP A 3 -36.37 -11.33 21.31
N TYR A 4 -36.46 -10.29 20.48
CA TYR A 4 -36.82 -10.45 19.07
C TYR A 4 -35.65 -11.09 18.32
N PRO A 5 -35.85 -12.19 17.56
CA PRO A 5 -34.78 -12.78 16.77
C PRO A 5 -34.27 -11.77 15.74
N ALA A 6 -32.96 -11.79 15.48
CA ALA A 6 -32.33 -10.91 14.52
C ALA A 6 -33.02 -11.01 13.15
N GLN A 7 -33.56 -9.90 12.67
CA GLN A 7 -34.36 -9.83 11.43
C GLN A 7 -33.57 -10.22 10.18
N TYR A 8 -32.24 -10.21 10.23
CA TYR A 8 -31.36 -10.55 9.13
C TYR A 8 -30.29 -11.55 9.57
N ALA A 9 -30.08 -12.57 8.75
CA ALA A 9 -29.03 -13.56 8.93
C ALA A 9 -27.88 -13.31 7.95
N ARG A 10 -26.63 -13.40 8.45
CA ARG A 10 -25.44 -13.39 7.59
C ARG A 10 -25.49 -14.58 6.64
N LYS A 11 -25.24 -14.34 5.36
CA LYS A 11 -25.10 -15.38 4.35
C LYS A 11 -23.73 -15.31 3.71
N GLU A 12 -23.00 -16.42 3.71
CA GLU A 12 -21.72 -16.53 3.02
C GLU A 12 -21.92 -16.46 1.50
N VAL A 13 -21.02 -15.75 0.83
CA VAL A 13 -21.00 -15.62 -0.63
C VAL A 13 -19.70 -16.25 -1.14
N PRO A 14 -19.75 -17.12 -2.17
CA PRO A 14 -18.54 -17.65 -2.78
C PRO A 14 -17.64 -16.51 -3.27
N PHE A 15 -16.36 -16.57 -2.91
CA PHE A 15 -15.36 -15.57 -3.24
C PHE A 15 -14.17 -16.24 -3.93
N TYR A 16 -13.74 -15.67 -5.06
CA TYR A 16 -12.64 -16.18 -5.87
C TYR A 16 -11.65 -15.06 -6.16
N ILE A 17 -10.36 -15.37 -6.10
CA ILE A 17 -9.27 -14.44 -6.46
C ILE A 17 -8.79 -14.80 -7.85
N GLU A 18 -9.01 -13.91 -8.81
CA GLU A 18 -8.53 -14.10 -10.18
C GLU A 18 -7.03 -13.75 -10.28
N PRO A 19 -6.18 -14.61 -10.83
CA PRO A 19 -4.76 -14.32 -11.02
C PRO A 19 -4.53 -13.12 -11.94
N SER A 20 -3.67 -12.18 -11.50
CA SER A 20 -3.23 -11.05 -12.32
C SER A 20 -1.74 -11.14 -12.67
N LYS A 21 -1.37 -10.71 -13.89
CA LYS A 21 0.02 -10.66 -14.37
C LYS A 21 0.88 -9.58 -13.70
N GLY A 22 0.27 -8.68 -12.94
CA GLY A 22 0.94 -7.56 -12.27
C GLY A 22 0.00 -6.73 -11.40
N ILE A 23 0.50 -5.64 -10.82
CA ILE A 23 -0.32 -4.70 -10.05
C ILE A 23 -0.71 -3.57 -10.99
N GLY A 24 -2.03 -3.34 -11.13
CA GLY A 24 -2.55 -2.25 -11.94
C GLY A 24 -2.24 -0.88 -11.32
N LYS A 25 -2.20 0.15 -12.16
CA LYS A 25 -1.91 1.53 -11.73
C LYS A 25 -2.82 1.98 -10.59
N ALA A 26 -4.13 1.77 -10.70
CA ALA A 26 -5.08 2.17 -9.66
C ALA A 26 -4.78 1.52 -8.28
N CYS A 27 -4.40 0.23 -8.27
CA CYS A 27 -4.01 -0.46 -7.05
C CYS A 27 -2.70 0.11 -6.48
N MET A 28 -1.71 0.41 -7.33
CA MET A 28 -0.46 1.05 -6.90
C MET A 28 -0.72 2.44 -6.31
N ASP A 29 -1.52 3.26 -7.01
CA ASP A 29 -1.89 4.60 -6.58
C ASP A 29 -2.64 4.56 -5.24
N SER A 30 -3.45 3.51 -5.00
CA SER A 30 -4.15 3.28 -3.73
C SER A 30 -3.20 2.83 -2.62
N LEU A 31 -2.26 1.92 -2.91
CA LEU A 31 -1.27 1.45 -1.92
C LEU A 31 -0.45 2.61 -1.34
N VAL A 32 -0.04 3.56 -2.18
CA VAL A 32 0.73 4.73 -1.72
C VAL A 32 -0.10 5.79 -1.00
N GLN A 33 -1.44 5.67 -0.96
CA GLN A 33 -2.26 6.57 -0.15
C GLN A 33 -2.19 6.25 1.33
N LEU A 34 -1.98 4.98 1.72
CA LEU A 34 -2.07 4.59 3.14
C LEU A 34 -1.14 5.41 4.05
N PRO A 35 0.16 5.58 3.76
CA PRO A 35 1.01 6.45 4.58
C PRO A 35 0.54 7.91 4.63
N ARG A 36 -0.04 8.41 3.53
CA ARG A 36 -0.58 9.78 3.47
C ARG A 36 -1.80 9.94 4.38
N ILE A 37 -2.70 8.95 4.36
CA ILE A 37 -3.89 8.91 5.21
C ILE A 37 -3.47 8.92 6.68
N LEU A 38 -2.54 8.04 7.07
CA LEU A 38 -2.06 7.97 8.46
C LEU A 38 -1.39 9.27 8.92
N CYS A 39 -0.55 9.89 8.09
CA CYS A 39 0.06 11.18 8.42
C CYS A 39 -0.99 12.30 8.55
N GLN A 40 -2.04 12.26 7.72
CA GLN A 40 -3.12 13.23 7.78
C GLN A 40 -3.96 13.06 9.05
N GLU A 41 -4.28 11.82 9.44
CA GLU A 41 -4.98 11.51 10.69
C GLU A 41 -4.22 12.02 11.92
N GLU A 42 -2.90 11.79 11.99
CA GLU A 42 -2.05 12.31 13.07
C GLU A 42 -2.00 13.84 13.09
N LYS A 43 -1.94 14.47 11.92
CA LYS A 43 -1.93 15.94 11.80
C LYS A 43 -3.25 16.53 12.31
N GLU A 44 -4.38 15.91 11.97
CA GLU A 44 -5.70 16.34 12.44
C GLU A 44 -5.86 16.14 13.94
N ALA A 45 -5.37 15.02 14.48
CA ALA A 45 -5.34 14.78 15.91
C ALA A 45 -4.50 15.83 16.64
N PHE A 46 -3.30 16.14 16.14
CA PHE A 46 -2.43 17.17 16.70
C PHE A 46 -3.10 18.56 16.66
N SER A 47 -3.69 18.96 15.52
CA SER A 47 -4.38 20.25 15.37
C SER A 47 -5.49 20.42 16.41
N LYS A 48 -6.31 19.38 16.63
CA LYS A 48 -7.38 19.40 17.66
C LYS A 48 -6.84 19.63 19.07
N THR A 49 -5.62 19.23 19.36
CA THR A 49 -4.99 19.46 20.67
C THR A 49 -4.34 20.83 20.80
N THR A 50 -4.02 21.51 19.69
CA THR A 50 -3.33 22.80 19.70
C THR A 50 -4.23 23.99 19.41
N ASP A 51 -5.33 23.77 18.70
CA ASP A 51 -6.24 24.83 18.27
C ASP A 51 -7.18 25.25 19.41
N GLY A 52 -7.32 26.56 19.63
CA GLY A 52 -8.35 27.13 20.50
C GLY A 52 -8.11 27.05 22.01
N THR A 53 -6.93 26.58 22.46
CA THR A 53 -6.65 26.40 23.89
C THR A 53 -5.39 27.18 24.28
N ASP A 54 -5.49 28.01 25.33
CA ASP A 54 -4.31 28.67 25.92
C ASP A 54 -3.53 27.64 26.76
N LEU A 55 -2.75 26.82 26.07
CA LEU A 55 -1.94 25.77 26.67
C LEU A 55 -0.62 26.35 27.18
N ASP A 56 -0.17 25.84 28.32
CA ASP A 56 1.17 26.12 28.82
C ASP A 56 2.24 25.55 27.86
N LEU A 57 3.45 26.11 27.97
CA LEU A 57 4.55 25.77 27.08
C LEU A 57 4.97 24.29 27.17
N ILE A 58 4.87 23.68 28.35
CA ILE A 58 5.25 22.27 28.56
C ILE A 58 4.26 21.36 27.83
N THR A 59 2.96 21.66 27.92
CA THR A 59 1.93 20.90 27.19
C THR A 59 2.09 21.04 25.67
N LYS A 60 2.38 22.25 25.16
CA LYS A 60 2.69 22.44 23.73
C LYS A 60 3.88 21.61 23.29
N LEU A 61 4.97 21.63 24.05
CA LEU A 61 6.18 20.85 23.75
C LEU A 61 5.91 19.34 23.79
N HIS A 62 5.11 18.88 24.75
CA HIS A 62 4.70 17.48 24.84
C HIS A 62 3.92 17.05 23.59
N ASN A 63 2.89 17.81 23.20
CA ASN A 63 2.07 17.48 22.03
C ASN A 63 2.91 17.43 20.74
N VAL A 64 3.85 18.37 20.56
CA VAL A 64 4.78 18.35 19.41
C VAL A 64 5.65 17.10 19.44
N SER A 65 6.16 16.73 20.62
CA SER A 65 7.02 15.55 20.77
C SER A 65 6.28 14.25 20.46
N VAL A 66 5.03 14.13 20.92
CA VAL A 66 4.15 12.99 20.62
C VAL A 66 3.84 12.93 19.13
N TYR A 67 3.45 14.04 18.51
CA TYR A 67 3.18 14.10 17.07
C TYR A 67 4.40 13.69 16.24
N THR A 68 5.59 14.24 16.54
CA THR A 68 6.84 13.85 15.86
C THR A 68 7.12 12.36 16.03
N LYS A 69 6.94 11.81 17.24
CA LYS A 69 7.11 10.37 17.48
C LYS A 69 6.16 9.53 16.62
N SER A 70 4.89 9.92 16.49
CA SER A 70 3.92 9.24 15.62
C SER A 70 4.35 9.26 14.15
N LEU A 71 4.81 10.42 13.64
CA LEU A 71 5.27 10.52 12.26
C LEU A 71 6.53 9.69 11.98
N CYS A 72 7.48 9.67 12.92
CA CYS A 72 8.64 8.79 12.85
C CYS A 72 8.20 7.33 12.78
N HIS A 73 7.27 6.92 13.64
CA HIS A 73 6.74 5.57 13.65
C HIS A 73 6.08 5.20 12.31
N ILE A 74 5.20 6.05 11.75
CA ILE A 74 4.61 5.82 10.42
C ILE A 74 5.69 5.66 9.35
N THR A 75 6.74 6.47 9.42
CA THR A 75 7.84 6.40 8.45
C THR A 75 8.61 5.08 8.56
N GLU A 76 8.92 4.66 9.78
CA GLU A 76 9.69 3.43 10.06
C GLU A 76 8.91 2.16 9.72
N VAL A 77 7.62 2.10 10.08
CA VAL A 77 6.85 0.86 9.99
C VAL A 77 5.99 0.76 8.73
N MET A 78 5.65 1.88 8.09
CA MET A 78 4.82 1.90 6.88
C MET A 78 5.60 2.36 5.66
N SER A 79 6.12 3.60 5.68
CA SER A 79 6.74 4.20 4.48
C SER A 79 8.02 3.47 4.06
N GLY A 80 8.91 3.17 5.00
CA GLY A 80 10.17 2.46 4.74
C GLY A 80 9.96 1.08 4.11
N PRO A 81 9.19 0.18 4.74
CA PRO A 81 8.88 -1.13 4.18
C PRO A 81 8.17 -1.06 2.83
N LEU A 82 7.24 -0.10 2.65
CA LEU A 82 6.56 0.08 1.37
C LEU A 82 7.54 0.48 0.26
N ILE A 83 8.41 1.46 0.50
CA ILE A 83 9.44 1.88 -0.48
C ILE A 83 10.33 0.70 -0.84
N GLN A 84 10.87 -0.01 0.16
CA GLN A 84 11.74 -1.16 -0.07
C GLN A 84 11.04 -2.24 -0.91
N ALA A 85 9.76 -2.53 -0.62
CA ALA A 85 8.98 -3.50 -1.39
C ALA A 85 8.78 -3.06 -2.86
N LEU A 86 8.55 -1.76 -3.09
CA LEU A 86 8.39 -1.19 -4.42
C LEU A 86 9.69 -1.21 -5.22
N GLU A 87 10.83 -0.91 -4.58
CA GLU A 87 12.15 -0.98 -5.19
C GLU A 87 12.53 -2.42 -5.56
N ASN A 88 12.36 -3.37 -4.64
CA ASN A 88 12.60 -4.80 -4.91
C ASN A 88 11.72 -5.31 -6.05
N ARG A 89 10.46 -4.85 -6.12
CA ARG A 89 9.55 -5.19 -7.20
C ARG A 89 10.01 -4.61 -8.54
N LEU A 90 10.50 -3.37 -8.55
CA LEU A 90 11.04 -2.74 -9.75
C LEU A 90 12.24 -3.53 -10.29
N GLU A 91 13.17 -3.91 -9.41
CA GLU A 91 14.32 -4.73 -9.77
C GLU A 91 13.91 -6.09 -10.34
N THR A 92 12.99 -6.79 -9.67
CA THR A 92 12.43 -8.07 -10.13
C THR A 92 11.79 -7.93 -11.51
N ASN A 93 11.04 -6.85 -11.75
CA ASN A 93 10.41 -6.60 -13.04
C ASN A 93 11.46 -6.35 -14.14
N ARG A 94 12.53 -5.61 -13.85
CA ARG A 94 13.63 -5.38 -14.80
C ARG A 94 14.32 -6.68 -15.19
N SER A 95 14.65 -7.52 -14.21
CA SER A 95 15.21 -8.86 -14.47
C SER A 95 14.27 -9.71 -15.33
N ARG A 96 12.98 -9.73 -14.98
CA ARG A 96 11.96 -10.47 -15.74
C ARG A 96 11.84 -9.98 -17.18
N ILE A 97 11.91 -8.66 -17.42
CA ILE A 97 11.87 -8.09 -18.78
C ILE A 97 13.04 -8.61 -19.60
N GLN A 98 14.27 -8.63 -19.05
CA GLN A 98 15.45 -9.13 -19.74
C GLN A 98 15.29 -10.61 -20.11
N THR A 99 14.84 -11.45 -19.16
CA THR A 99 14.59 -12.87 -19.42
C THR A 99 13.53 -13.07 -20.52
N LEU A 100 12.44 -12.30 -20.48
CA LEU A 100 11.37 -12.40 -21.47
C LEU A 100 11.82 -11.95 -22.86
N GLN A 101 12.67 -10.92 -22.94
CA GLN A 101 13.26 -10.47 -24.21
C GLN A 101 14.18 -11.55 -24.81
N ALA A 102 15.03 -12.18 -24.00
CA ALA A 102 15.89 -13.26 -24.46
C ALA A 102 15.07 -14.46 -24.98
N ARG A 103 14.04 -14.87 -24.23
CA ARG A 103 13.13 -15.95 -24.64
C ARG A 103 12.36 -15.61 -25.91
N LYS A 104 11.93 -14.36 -26.08
CA LYS A 104 11.27 -13.91 -27.29
C LYS A 104 12.16 -14.13 -28.53
N LEU A 105 13.43 -13.73 -28.46
CA LEU A 105 14.37 -13.90 -29.57
C LEU A 105 14.64 -15.38 -29.90
N ASP A 106 14.78 -16.22 -28.89
CA ASP A 106 14.97 -17.66 -29.06
C ASP A 106 13.78 -18.32 -29.77
N ILE A 107 12.55 -17.99 -29.32
CA ILE A 107 11.32 -18.49 -29.94
C ILE A 107 11.18 -17.98 -31.38
N GLU A 108 11.48 -16.71 -31.64
CA GLU A 108 11.44 -16.15 -33.00
C GLU A 108 12.45 -16.81 -33.94
N LYS A 109 13.61 -17.24 -33.43
CA LYS A 109 14.60 -17.99 -34.20
C LYS A 109 14.09 -19.39 -34.52
N GLN A 110 13.58 -20.12 -33.53
CA GLN A 110 13.01 -21.46 -33.73
C GLN A 110 11.85 -21.45 -34.73
N LEU A 111 11.00 -20.43 -34.67
CA LEU A 111 9.88 -20.29 -35.61
C LEU A 111 10.38 -20.15 -37.06
N LYS A 112 11.41 -19.33 -37.29
CA LYS A 112 12.03 -19.17 -38.62
C LYS A 112 12.69 -20.45 -39.13
N GLU A 113 13.25 -21.27 -38.25
CA GLU A 113 13.86 -22.55 -38.63
C GLU A 113 12.79 -23.56 -39.07
N ILE A 114 11.62 -23.54 -38.43
CA ILE A 114 10.45 -24.36 -38.80
C ILE A 114 9.85 -23.88 -40.12
N ASP A 115 9.69 -22.57 -40.34
CA ASP A 115 9.08 -22.04 -41.57
C ASP A 115 9.95 -22.23 -42.83
N ASN A 116 11.26 -22.44 -42.65
CA ASN A 116 12.22 -22.69 -43.74
C ASN A 116 12.50 -24.19 -44.00
N SER A 117 11.85 -25.09 -43.25
CA SER A 117 11.93 -26.56 -43.39
C SER A 117 10.70 -27.11 -44.10
#